data_AF-A0A6A5WRW5-F1
#
_entry.id   AF-A0A6A5WRW5-F1
#
_cell.length_a   1.000
_cell.length_b   1.000
_cell.length_c   1.000
_cell.angle_alpha   90.00
_cell.angle_beta   90.00
_cell.angle_gamma   90.00
#
_symmetry.space_group_name_H-M   'P 1'
#
loop_
_entity.id
_entity.type
_entity.pdbx_description
1 polymer ?
#
loop_
_entity_poly.entity_id
_entity_poly.type
_entity_poly.pdbx_seq_one_letter_code
_entity_poly.pdbx_strand_id
1 'polypeptide(L)'
;MERRTCYSETTNLLYSQNTFSFDEANLVVSFFDGLLPSRRAHVTSIHICWSFWMDQNSVQYAFIYLPKGDRWGSYCDKLKQLPNLRHLAVAPTFYRRPTRFMNRNERRDYKASVRFHLGYLNDVPVRDTFSVTVPWAPDSQNHPDRPSFSTDDLLPPIPKFEVKRIVQRSPVRVDQFRFPFRVKCLHCDPGVIIHKGHITDAEWLRLRNADFAPYGSVWMFHTACGGWIEFEYERNEGNRRRKWWRVTQGAKKVGNEDGTIVVSTPSESLWL
;
A
#
# COMPACT_ATOMS: atom_id res chain seq x y z
N MET A 1 -2.63 38.54 -18.17
CA MET A 1 -3.69 37.54 -18.41
C MET A 1 -3.17 36.10 -18.43
N GLU A 2 -1.90 35.85 -18.76
CA GLU A 2 -1.31 34.49 -18.89
C GLU A 2 -1.20 33.68 -17.59
N ARG A 3 -1.08 34.32 -16.42
CA ARG A 3 -1.00 33.58 -15.15
C ARG A 3 -2.28 32.81 -14.80
N ARG A 4 -3.46 33.24 -15.28
CA ARG A 4 -4.72 32.52 -15.01
C ARG A 4 -4.87 31.27 -15.88
N THR A 5 -4.31 31.26 -17.09
CA THR A 5 -4.40 30.14 -18.03
C THR A 5 -3.55 28.95 -17.61
N CYS A 6 -2.29 29.17 -17.19
CA CYS A 6 -1.43 28.10 -16.68
C CYS A 6 -2.01 27.40 -15.45
N TYR A 7 -2.62 28.16 -14.52
CA TYR A 7 -3.29 27.55 -13.37
C TYR A 7 -4.44 26.63 -13.78
N SER A 8 -5.20 26.98 -14.84
CA SER A 8 -6.34 26.18 -15.29
C SER A 8 -5.94 24.88 -16.01
N GLU A 9 -4.82 24.87 -16.73
CA GLU A 9 -4.36 23.71 -17.49
C GLU A 9 -3.67 22.68 -16.60
N THR A 10 -2.81 23.11 -15.68
CA THR A 10 -2.18 22.21 -14.69
C THR A 10 -3.22 21.67 -13.71
N THR A 11 -4.23 22.47 -13.37
CA THR A 11 -5.46 22.05 -12.68
C THR A 11 -6.15 20.94 -13.49
N ASN A 12 -6.49 21.18 -14.75
CA ASN A 12 -7.21 20.17 -15.54
C ASN A 12 -6.44 18.84 -15.71
N LEU A 13 -5.11 18.86 -15.85
CA LEU A 13 -4.27 17.65 -15.92
C LEU A 13 -4.15 16.89 -14.59
N LEU A 14 -4.00 17.60 -13.46
CA LEU A 14 -4.03 16.98 -12.13
C LEU A 14 -5.43 16.43 -11.77
N TYR A 15 -6.49 16.98 -12.37
CA TYR A 15 -7.89 16.71 -12.01
C TYR A 15 -8.67 15.89 -13.06
N SER A 16 -8.02 15.38 -14.12
CA SER A 16 -8.61 14.37 -15.01
C SER A 16 -8.52 12.96 -14.43
N GLN A 17 -7.67 12.77 -13.41
CA GLN A 17 -7.46 11.49 -12.75
C GLN A 17 -8.42 11.29 -11.58
N ASN A 18 -8.79 10.02 -11.34
CA ASN A 18 -9.65 9.60 -10.24
C ASN A 18 -8.92 8.67 -9.23
N THR A 19 -7.66 8.36 -9.52
CA THR A 19 -6.80 7.45 -8.76
C THR A 19 -5.54 8.19 -8.38
N PHE A 20 -5.30 8.34 -7.08
CA PHE A 20 -4.17 9.09 -6.54
C PHE A 20 -3.34 8.19 -5.63
N SER A 21 -2.03 8.41 -5.63
CA SER A 21 -1.11 7.72 -4.74
C SER A 21 -0.30 8.76 -3.97
N PHE A 22 -0.16 8.57 -2.66
CA PHE A 22 0.58 9.48 -1.80
C PHE A 22 1.56 8.69 -0.95
N ASP A 23 2.83 9.07 -1.05
CA ASP A 23 3.89 8.45 -0.26
C ASP A 23 3.96 9.05 1.15
N GLU A 24 3.29 10.19 1.35
CA GLU A 24 3.18 10.93 2.60
C GLU A 24 1.71 11.25 2.91
N ALA A 25 1.24 10.88 4.11
CA ALA A 25 -0.11 11.23 4.52
C ALA A 25 -0.34 12.75 4.67
N ASN A 26 0.72 13.54 4.90
CA ASN A 26 0.63 15.00 4.94
C ASN A 26 0.27 15.62 3.59
N LEU A 27 0.78 15.05 2.48
CA LEU A 27 0.45 15.52 1.14
C LEU A 27 -1.03 15.32 0.83
N VAL A 28 -1.67 14.32 1.44
CA VAL A 28 -3.10 14.09 1.29
C VAL A 28 -3.92 15.26 1.83
N VAL A 29 -3.55 15.78 3.01
CA VAL A 29 -4.25 16.91 3.62
C VAL A 29 -4.10 18.15 2.74
N SER A 30 -2.87 18.50 2.37
CA SER A 30 -2.57 19.65 1.50
C SER A 30 -3.25 19.53 0.13
N PHE A 31 -3.25 18.33 -0.47
CA PHE A 31 -3.91 18.07 -1.74
C PHE A 31 -5.41 18.31 -1.65
N PHE A 32 -6.07 17.76 -0.63
CA PHE A 32 -7.52 17.91 -0.49
C PHE A 32 -7.95 19.30 -0.03
N ASP A 33 -7.12 20.02 0.72
CA ASP A 33 -7.37 21.44 1.04
C ASP A 33 -7.32 22.32 -0.21
N GLY A 34 -6.46 21.97 -1.17
CA GLY A 34 -6.42 22.63 -2.48
C GLY A 34 -7.53 22.17 -3.45
N LEU A 35 -8.25 21.08 -3.15
CA LEU A 35 -9.20 20.47 -4.08
C LEU A 35 -10.62 21.04 -3.91
N LEU A 36 -11.19 21.56 -5.00
CA LEU A 36 -12.58 22.03 -5.04
C LEU A 36 -13.57 20.92 -4.60
N PRO A 37 -14.65 21.24 -3.87
CA PRO A 37 -15.62 20.25 -3.40
C PRO A 37 -16.21 19.37 -4.51
N SER A 38 -16.54 19.95 -5.67
CA SER A 38 -17.04 19.20 -6.83
C SER A 38 -16.04 18.18 -7.35
N ARG A 39 -14.74 18.43 -7.18
CA ARG A 39 -13.67 17.54 -7.65
C ARG A 39 -13.38 16.39 -6.69
N ARG A 40 -13.62 16.57 -5.39
CA ARG A 40 -13.53 15.48 -4.40
C ARG A 40 -14.47 14.33 -4.74
N ALA A 41 -15.61 14.62 -5.36
CA ALA A 41 -16.54 13.60 -5.83
C ALA A 41 -15.99 12.74 -6.98
N HIS A 42 -14.94 13.16 -7.69
CA HIS A 42 -14.33 12.34 -8.73
C HIS A 42 -13.24 11.41 -8.21
N VAL A 43 -12.78 11.59 -6.96
CA VAL A 43 -11.76 10.72 -6.38
C VAL A 43 -12.40 9.39 -5.99
N THR A 44 -11.92 8.32 -6.62
CA THR A 44 -12.46 6.96 -6.42
C THR A 44 -11.44 6.00 -5.82
N SER A 45 -10.15 6.27 -5.96
CA SER A 45 -9.09 5.39 -5.45
C SER A 45 -7.95 6.18 -4.83
N ILE A 46 -7.50 5.75 -3.65
CA ILE A 46 -6.37 6.34 -2.93
C ILE A 46 -5.46 5.24 -2.43
N HIS A 47 -4.16 5.36 -2.71
CA HIS A 47 -3.13 4.51 -2.10
C HIS A 47 -2.20 5.35 -1.27
N ILE A 48 -1.96 4.88 -0.04
CA ILE A 48 -1.18 5.63 0.93
C ILE A 48 -0.15 4.75 1.58
N CYS A 49 1.06 5.28 1.62
CA CYS A 49 2.10 4.75 2.46
C CYS A 49 1.95 5.30 3.88
N TRP A 50 1.86 4.41 4.86
CA TRP A 50 1.89 4.77 6.28
C TRP A 50 3.16 4.29 6.95
N SER A 51 3.56 4.99 8.01
CA SER A 51 4.77 4.69 8.76
C SER A 51 4.53 4.94 10.24
N PHE A 52 4.81 3.94 11.08
CA PHE A 52 4.54 3.99 12.53
C PHE A 52 5.73 4.46 13.36
N TRP A 53 6.66 5.23 12.77
CA TRP A 53 7.89 5.63 13.45
C TRP A 53 7.77 7.01 14.08
N MET A 54 8.02 7.08 15.39
CA MET A 54 8.06 8.33 16.17
C MET A 54 9.44 9.00 16.21
N ASP A 55 10.47 8.37 15.66
CA ASP A 55 11.85 8.87 15.78
C ASP A 55 12.32 9.54 14.48
N GLN A 56 12.32 10.86 14.51
CA GLN A 56 12.81 11.76 13.47
C GLN A 56 14.35 11.77 13.41
N ASN A 57 15.08 10.66 13.61
CA ASN A 57 16.55 10.70 13.58
C ASN A 57 17.22 9.51 12.91
N SER A 58 16.49 8.44 12.57
CA SER A 58 17.15 7.15 12.32
C SER A 58 17.45 6.78 10.86
N VAL A 59 16.96 7.48 9.81
CA VAL A 59 17.35 7.15 8.42
C VAL A 59 17.15 8.30 7.44
N GLN A 60 18.19 8.67 6.70
CA GLN A 60 18.18 9.73 5.66
C GLN A 60 17.05 9.58 4.61
N TYR A 61 16.52 8.37 4.39
CA TYR A 61 15.41 8.13 3.45
C TYR A 61 14.02 8.09 4.10
N ALA A 62 13.92 7.87 5.41
CA ALA A 62 12.64 7.78 6.10
C ALA A 62 12.02 9.15 6.35
N PHE A 63 12.82 10.20 6.61
CA PHE A 63 12.32 11.54 6.92
C PHE A 63 11.41 12.16 5.86
N ILE A 64 11.56 11.73 4.60
CA ILE A 64 10.77 12.24 3.49
C ILE A 64 9.34 11.69 3.60
N TYR A 65 9.17 10.42 3.98
CA TYR A 65 7.88 9.72 3.90
C TYR A 65 7.09 9.64 5.22
N LEU A 66 7.58 10.26 6.31
CA LEU A 66 6.95 10.18 7.62
C LEU A 66 5.87 11.26 7.79
N PRO A 67 4.60 10.90 8.04
CA PRO A 67 3.66 11.87 8.60
C PRO A 67 4.17 12.32 9.97
N LYS A 68 4.63 13.57 10.05
CA LYS A 68 5.05 14.19 11.31
C LYS A 68 3.83 14.37 12.24
N GLY A 69 3.75 13.58 13.31
CA GLY A 69 2.85 13.79 14.45
C GLY A 69 1.40 13.29 14.28
N ASP A 70 0.52 13.79 15.15
CA ASP A 70 -0.90 13.44 15.37
C ASP A 70 -1.87 13.70 14.18
N ARG A 71 -1.34 13.89 12.98
CA ARG A 71 -2.10 14.34 11.81
C ARG A 71 -2.90 13.23 11.13
N TRP A 72 -2.76 11.98 11.60
CA TRP A 72 -3.51 10.86 11.07
C TRP A 72 -5.02 11.05 11.15
N GLY A 73 -5.51 11.66 12.25
CA GLY A 73 -6.91 12.02 12.39
C GLY A 73 -7.36 12.98 11.29
N SER A 74 -6.64 14.08 11.10
CA SER A 74 -6.92 15.06 10.04
C SER A 74 -6.91 14.46 8.64
N TYR A 75 -6.00 13.52 8.39
CA TYR A 75 -5.95 12.77 7.14
C TYR A 75 -7.21 11.90 6.94
N CYS A 76 -7.59 11.11 7.95
CA CYS A 76 -8.81 10.30 7.89
C CYS A 76 -10.05 11.18 7.72
N ASP A 77 -10.08 12.37 8.33
CA ASP A 77 -11.16 13.33 8.17
C ASP A 77 -11.25 13.87 6.73
N LYS A 78 -10.13 14.00 6.00
CA LYS A 78 -10.17 14.29 4.56
C LYS A 78 -10.72 13.13 3.76
N LEU A 79 -10.33 11.89 4.08
CA LEU A 79 -10.87 10.72 3.39
C LEU A 79 -12.39 10.59 3.59
N LYS A 80 -12.91 10.89 4.78
CA LYS A 80 -14.36 10.92 5.07
C LYS A 80 -15.12 11.93 4.20
N GLN A 81 -14.45 12.93 3.65
CA GLN A 81 -15.05 13.94 2.77
C GLN A 81 -15.10 13.50 1.29
N LEU A 82 -14.72 12.25 0.97
CA LEU A 82 -14.69 11.72 -0.40
C LEU A 82 -15.92 10.82 -0.63
N PRO A 83 -17.03 11.37 -1.17
CA PRO A 83 -18.32 10.66 -1.20
C PRO A 83 -18.30 9.43 -2.11
N ASN A 84 -17.36 9.36 -3.06
CA ASN A 84 -17.23 8.30 -4.05
C ASN A 84 -15.94 7.48 -3.89
N LEU A 85 -15.29 7.54 -2.73
CA LEU A 85 -14.12 6.70 -2.45
C LEU A 85 -14.54 5.22 -2.46
N ARG A 86 -14.04 4.47 -3.45
CA ARG A 86 -14.33 3.05 -3.66
C ARG A 86 -13.17 2.17 -3.21
N HIS A 87 -11.95 2.64 -3.44
CA HIS A 87 -10.75 1.89 -3.14
C HIS A 87 -9.83 2.69 -2.23
N LEU A 88 -9.49 2.10 -1.09
CA LEU A 88 -8.47 2.63 -0.19
C LEU A 88 -7.47 1.53 0.13
N ALA A 89 -6.21 1.90 -0.02
CA ALA A 89 -5.10 1.03 0.26
C ALA A 89 -4.12 1.72 1.19
N VAL A 90 -3.79 1.04 2.29
CA VAL A 90 -2.81 1.55 3.24
C VAL A 90 -1.69 0.53 3.34
N ALA A 91 -0.50 0.88 2.85
CA ALA A 91 0.66 -0.01 2.80
C ALA A 91 1.81 0.55 3.63
N PRO A 92 2.56 -0.27 4.39
CA PRO A 92 3.68 0.21 5.20
C PRO A 92 4.79 0.74 4.32
N THR A 93 5.37 1.87 4.71
CA THR A 93 6.68 2.28 4.19
C THR A 93 7.68 1.16 4.48
N PHE A 94 8.52 0.88 3.49
CA PHE A 94 9.37 -0.31 3.38
C PHE A 94 10.49 -0.44 4.43
N TYR A 95 10.53 0.49 5.40
CA TYR A 95 11.48 0.49 6.49
C TYR A 95 10.94 -0.20 7.75
N ARG A 96 11.45 -1.41 8.00
CA ARG A 96 11.28 -2.14 9.26
C ARG A 96 12.49 -1.86 10.15
N ARG A 97 12.41 -0.95 11.13
CA ARG A 97 13.29 -1.09 12.30
C ARG A 97 12.77 -2.28 13.09
N PRO A 98 13.61 -3.30 13.37
CA PRO A 98 13.17 -4.43 14.16
C PRO A 98 12.70 -3.96 15.53
N THR A 99 11.51 -4.37 15.97
CA THR A 99 10.94 -4.05 17.31
C THR A 99 11.86 -4.48 18.46
N ARG A 100 12.86 -5.34 18.18
CA ARG A 100 13.93 -5.71 19.11
C ARG A 100 14.73 -4.51 19.62
N PHE A 101 14.78 -3.42 18.87
CA PHE A 101 15.47 -2.19 19.28
C PHE A 101 14.58 -1.22 20.06
N MET A 102 13.30 -1.57 20.27
CA MET A 102 12.39 -0.77 21.10
C MET A 102 12.45 -1.23 22.55
N ASN A 103 12.56 -0.28 23.46
CA ASN A 103 12.36 -0.47 24.89
C ASN A 103 10.86 -0.70 25.22
N ARG A 104 10.56 -1.07 26.46
CA ARG A 104 9.18 -1.42 26.88
C ARG A 104 8.18 -0.27 26.69
N ASN A 105 8.57 0.97 26.97
CA ASN A 105 7.70 2.13 26.83
C ASN A 105 7.44 2.43 25.36
N GLU A 106 8.48 2.43 24.53
CA GLU A 106 8.37 2.60 23.07
C GLU A 106 7.44 1.55 22.45
N ARG A 107 7.51 0.29 22.90
CA ARG A 107 6.58 -0.76 22.45
C ARG A 107 5.14 -0.47 22.84
N ARG A 108 4.89 0.06 24.04
CA ARG A 108 3.53 0.41 24.50
C ARG A 108 2.97 1.58 23.70
N ASP A 109 3.78 2.61 23.50
CA ASP A 109 3.36 3.83 22.79
C ASP A 109 3.15 3.53 21.30
N TYR A 110 4.00 2.68 20.71
CA TYR A 110 3.80 2.11 19.38
C TYR A 110 2.46 1.36 19.27
N LYS A 111 2.11 0.49 20.22
CA LYS A 111 0.81 -0.23 20.22
C LYS A 111 -0.37 0.74 20.28
N ALA A 112 -0.31 1.71 21.19
CA ALA A 112 -1.36 2.70 21.36
C ALA A 112 -1.55 3.50 20.06
N SER A 113 -0.45 3.93 19.44
CA SER A 113 -0.46 4.61 18.15
C SER A 113 -1.08 3.75 17.06
N VAL A 114 -0.62 2.51 16.87
CA VAL A 114 -1.18 1.60 15.86
C VAL A 114 -2.68 1.41 16.03
N ARG A 115 -3.14 1.10 17.25
CA ARG A 115 -4.56 0.91 17.55
C ARG A 115 -5.37 2.17 17.25
N PHE A 116 -4.84 3.33 17.65
CA PHE A 116 -5.44 4.63 17.36
C PHE A 116 -5.59 4.85 15.85
N HIS A 117 -4.54 4.62 15.07
CA HIS A 117 -4.55 4.83 13.62
C HIS A 117 -5.54 3.91 12.90
N LEU A 118 -5.56 2.63 13.29
CA LEU A 118 -6.50 1.64 12.76
C LEU A 118 -7.94 1.97 13.15
N GLY A 119 -8.18 2.52 14.34
CA GLY A 119 -9.47 3.03 14.76
C GLY A 119 -10.00 4.12 13.84
N TYR A 120 -9.20 5.16 13.59
CA TYR A 120 -9.57 6.25 12.67
C TYR A 120 -9.84 5.78 11.25
N LEU A 121 -9.02 4.84 10.75
CA LEU A 121 -9.24 4.22 9.45
C LEU A 121 -10.57 3.47 9.38
N ASN A 122 -10.97 2.81 10.46
CA ASN A 122 -12.23 2.06 10.53
C ASN A 122 -13.48 2.96 10.41
N ASP A 123 -13.32 4.26 10.62
CA ASP A 123 -14.37 5.26 10.47
C ASP A 123 -14.42 5.89 9.08
N VAL A 124 -13.51 5.53 8.17
CA VAL A 124 -13.51 6.03 6.80
C VAL A 124 -14.58 5.28 5.98
N PRO A 125 -15.54 5.99 5.35
CA PRO A 125 -16.56 5.38 4.50
C PRO A 125 -15.97 5.04 3.12
N VAL A 126 -15.57 3.78 2.95
CA VAL A 126 -15.15 3.23 1.65
C VAL A 126 -16.28 2.38 1.10
N ARG A 127 -16.68 2.61 -0.16
CA ARG A 127 -17.83 1.93 -0.77
C ARG A 127 -17.56 0.46 -1.11
N ASP A 128 -16.38 0.18 -1.67
CA ASP A 128 -16.05 -1.12 -2.23
C ASP A 128 -14.89 -1.75 -1.41
N THR A 129 -13.72 -1.91 -2.03
CA THR A 129 -12.58 -2.62 -1.45
C THR A 129 -11.74 -1.71 -0.57
N PHE A 130 -11.58 -2.07 0.71
CA PHE A 130 -10.68 -1.41 1.64
C PHE A 130 -9.68 -2.43 2.19
N SER A 131 -8.39 -2.21 1.94
CA SER A 131 -7.33 -3.09 2.45
C SER A 131 -6.23 -2.31 3.18
N VAL A 132 -5.76 -2.90 4.27
CA VAL A 132 -4.72 -2.35 5.11
C VAL A 132 -3.64 -3.40 5.29
N THR A 133 -2.45 -3.13 4.76
CA THR A 133 -1.28 -3.96 4.97
C THR A 133 -0.61 -3.56 6.27
N VAL A 134 -0.60 -4.48 7.23
CA VAL A 134 0.04 -4.29 8.52
C VAL A 134 1.43 -4.93 8.52
N PRO A 135 2.47 -4.23 9.00
CA PRO A 135 3.84 -4.72 8.93
C PRO A 135 4.18 -5.84 9.92
N TRP A 136 3.21 -6.47 10.60
CA TRP A 136 3.45 -7.47 11.65
C TRP A 136 2.72 -8.81 11.38
N ALA A 137 3.33 -9.90 11.86
CA ALA A 137 2.81 -11.26 11.70
C ALA A 137 1.99 -11.71 12.93
N PRO A 138 0.95 -12.56 12.73
CA PRO A 138 -0.04 -12.93 13.76
C PRO A 138 0.46 -13.83 14.89
N ASP A 139 1.60 -14.49 14.75
CA ASP A 139 2.12 -15.41 15.77
C ASP A 139 3.59 -15.16 16.09
N SER A 140 3.86 -14.60 17.26
CA SER A 140 5.21 -14.51 17.85
C SER A 140 5.57 -15.71 18.72
N GLN A 141 4.84 -16.83 18.65
CA GLN A 141 4.97 -17.94 19.60
C GLN A 141 6.39 -18.55 19.66
N ASN A 142 7.18 -18.43 18.59
CA ASN A 142 8.57 -18.92 18.50
C ASN A 142 9.64 -17.81 18.56
N HIS A 143 9.33 -16.65 19.13
CA HIS A 143 10.36 -15.65 19.45
C HIS A 143 11.05 -16.03 20.77
N PRO A 144 12.41 -16.07 20.83
CA PRO A 144 13.12 -16.41 22.07
C PRO A 144 12.83 -15.44 23.23
N ASP A 145 12.31 -14.25 22.95
CA ASP A 145 11.86 -13.28 23.96
C ASP A 145 10.35 -12.98 23.86
N ARG A 146 9.49 -13.80 24.50
CA ARG A 146 8.00 -13.64 24.61
C ARG A 146 7.54 -12.23 25.07
N PRO A 147 6.26 -11.79 24.85
CA PRO A 147 5.01 -12.57 24.84
C PRO A 147 4.31 -12.63 23.48
N SER A 148 3.32 -13.53 23.41
CA SER A 148 2.30 -13.66 22.37
C SER A 148 1.68 -12.30 22.03
N PHE A 149 2.06 -11.70 20.91
CA PHE A 149 1.34 -10.57 20.36
C PHE A 149 0.22 -11.15 19.50
N SER A 150 -1.02 -11.17 20.03
CA SER A 150 -2.15 -11.29 19.11
C SER A 150 -2.27 -9.96 18.40
N THR A 151 -2.06 -10.02 17.09
CA THR A 151 -2.21 -8.86 16.23
C THR A 151 -3.65 -8.39 16.13
N ASP A 152 -4.58 -9.21 16.61
CA ASP A 152 -6.00 -8.91 16.70
C ASP A 152 -6.30 -7.92 17.82
N ASP A 153 -5.44 -7.86 18.87
CA ASP A 153 -5.56 -6.89 19.96
C ASP A 153 -5.33 -5.43 19.50
N LEU A 154 -4.76 -5.24 18.30
CA LEU A 154 -4.51 -3.95 17.69
C LEU A 154 -5.60 -3.53 16.70
N LEU A 155 -6.41 -4.50 16.24
CA LEU A 155 -7.49 -4.23 15.31
C LEU A 155 -8.68 -3.61 16.06
N PRO A 156 -9.50 -2.78 15.37
CA PRO A 156 -10.81 -2.44 15.89
C PRO A 156 -11.65 -3.72 16.09
N PRO A 157 -12.64 -3.72 17.01
CA PRO A 157 -13.44 -4.92 17.29
C PRO A 157 -14.13 -5.52 16.07
N ILE A 158 -14.54 -4.66 15.13
CA ILE A 158 -15.11 -5.04 13.85
C ILE A 158 -14.37 -4.25 12.77
N PRO A 159 -13.30 -4.82 12.18
CA PRO A 159 -12.57 -4.16 11.11
C PRO A 159 -13.42 -4.12 9.83
N LYS A 160 -13.59 -2.93 9.25
CA LYS A 160 -14.26 -2.68 7.97
C LYS A 160 -13.30 -2.82 6.78
N PHE A 161 -12.12 -3.40 7.00
CA PHE A 161 -11.07 -3.55 6.00
C PHE A 161 -10.44 -4.93 6.07
N GLU A 162 -9.93 -5.38 4.92
CA GLU A 162 -9.08 -6.55 4.84
C GLU A 162 -7.70 -6.25 5.44
N VAL A 163 -7.23 -7.09 6.35
CA VAL A 163 -5.92 -6.97 6.97
C VAL A 163 -4.93 -7.88 6.26
N LYS A 164 -4.02 -7.31 5.48
CA LYS A 164 -2.91 -8.05 4.87
C LYS A 164 -1.73 -8.08 5.82
N ARG A 165 -1.24 -9.26 6.21
CA ARG A 165 -0.18 -9.40 7.22
C ARG A 165 1.13 -9.78 6.58
N ILE A 166 2.19 -9.02 6.84
CA ILE A 166 3.53 -9.37 6.32
C ILE A 166 4.13 -10.53 7.12
N VAL A 167 4.69 -11.53 6.43
CA VAL A 167 5.43 -12.65 7.04
C VAL A 167 6.58 -12.14 7.91
N GLN A 168 6.70 -12.72 9.11
CA GLN A 168 7.75 -12.41 10.05
C GLN A 168 9.13 -12.68 9.43
N ARG A 169 10.10 -11.79 9.66
CA ARG A 169 11.47 -11.89 9.12
C ARG A 169 11.56 -11.98 7.59
N SER A 170 10.46 -11.79 6.85
CA SER A 170 10.57 -11.58 5.41
C SER A 170 11.26 -10.23 5.20
N PRO A 171 12.47 -10.20 4.60
CA PRO A 171 13.05 -8.95 4.18
C PRO A 171 12.13 -8.34 3.10
N VAL A 172 12.03 -7.02 3.08
CA VAL A 172 11.62 -6.35 1.85
C VAL A 172 12.77 -6.53 0.88
N ARG A 173 12.50 -7.05 -0.32
CA ARG A 173 13.51 -7.23 -1.36
C ARG A 173 13.20 -6.28 -2.51
N VAL A 174 14.23 -5.58 -2.99
CA VAL A 174 14.15 -4.87 -4.27
C VAL A 174 14.73 -5.81 -5.31
N ASP A 175 13.95 -6.15 -6.33
CA ASP A 175 14.36 -7.05 -7.41
C ASP A 175 13.64 -6.67 -8.70
N GLN A 176 14.13 -7.16 -9.83
CA GLN A 176 13.49 -6.95 -11.12
C GLN A 176 12.17 -7.73 -11.19
N PHE A 177 11.09 -7.01 -11.49
CA PHE A 177 9.79 -7.60 -11.75
C PHE A 177 9.45 -7.53 -13.23
N ARG A 178 9.08 -8.69 -13.77
CA ARG A 178 8.56 -8.83 -15.12
C ARG A 178 7.04 -8.84 -15.10
N PHE A 179 6.41 -7.88 -15.78
CA PHE A 179 4.95 -7.76 -15.83
C PHE A 179 4.30 -9.05 -16.34
N PRO A 180 3.39 -9.67 -15.56
CA PRO A 180 2.79 -10.95 -15.93
C PRO A 180 1.84 -10.80 -17.12
N PHE A 181 1.07 -9.72 -17.16
CA PHE A 181 0.11 -9.45 -18.21
C PHE A 181 0.08 -7.95 -18.53
N ARG A 182 -0.62 -7.60 -19.59
CA ARG A 182 -0.83 -6.21 -19.99
C ARG A 182 -1.69 -5.50 -18.95
N VAL A 183 -1.26 -4.32 -18.52
CA VAL A 183 -2.05 -3.45 -17.64
C VAL A 183 -2.12 -2.03 -18.18
N LYS A 184 -3.18 -1.30 -17.83
CA LYS A 184 -3.33 0.13 -18.07
C LYS A 184 -3.14 0.87 -16.76
N CYS A 185 -2.14 1.73 -16.67
CA CYS A 185 -1.91 2.58 -15.51
C CYS A 185 -3.11 3.53 -15.31
N LEU A 186 -3.59 3.64 -14.06
CA LEU A 186 -4.73 4.47 -13.68
C LEU A 186 -4.32 5.89 -13.25
N HIS A 187 -3.03 6.15 -13.05
CA HIS A 187 -2.46 7.46 -12.71
C HIS A 187 -1.96 8.25 -13.92
N CYS A 188 -2.17 7.76 -15.13
CA CYS A 188 -1.78 8.46 -16.35
C CYS A 188 -3.02 8.95 -17.09
N ASP A 189 -2.90 10.09 -17.75
CA ASP A 189 -3.91 10.58 -18.68
C ASP A 189 -3.26 11.02 -20.01
N PRO A 190 -3.59 10.37 -21.16
CA PRO A 190 -4.39 9.15 -21.25
C PRO A 190 -3.67 7.96 -20.59
N GLY A 191 -4.42 7.05 -19.96
CA GLY A 191 -3.81 5.92 -19.25
C GLY A 191 -2.89 5.06 -20.13
N VAL A 192 -1.63 4.94 -19.71
CA VAL A 192 -0.56 4.26 -20.44
C VAL A 192 -0.68 2.74 -20.32
N ILE A 193 -0.50 2.02 -21.44
CA ILE A 193 -0.45 0.55 -21.46
C ILE A 193 0.97 0.08 -21.17
N ILE A 194 1.12 -0.74 -20.14
CA ILE A 194 2.36 -1.45 -19.83
C ILE A 194 2.22 -2.88 -20.33
N HIS A 195 3.13 -3.28 -21.22
CA HIS A 195 3.07 -4.57 -21.89
C HIS A 195 3.55 -5.71 -21.00
N LYS A 196 2.98 -6.91 -21.22
CA LYS A 196 3.49 -8.16 -20.65
C LYS A 196 4.97 -8.31 -20.98
N GLY A 197 5.77 -8.72 -20.00
CA GLY A 197 7.19 -8.94 -20.19
C GLY A 197 8.07 -7.71 -19.95
N HIS A 198 7.49 -6.51 -19.81
CA HIS A 198 8.21 -5.31 -19.37
C HIS A 198 8.86 -5.55 -18.01
N ILE A 199 10.08 -5.04 -17.81
CA ILE A 199 10.86 -5.22 -16.60
C ILE A 199 11.05 -3.87 -15.93
N THR A 200 10.86 -3.83 -14.62
CA THR A 200 11.17 -2.66 -13.78
C THR A 200 11.60 -3.13 -12.41
N ASP A 201 12.22 -2.25 -11.63
CA ASP A 201 12.52 -2.53 -10.24
C ASP A 201 11.24 -2.52 -9.43
N ALA A 202 11.11 -3.51 -8.55
CA ALA A 202 9.95 -3.67 -7.70
C ALA A 202 10.32 -4.19 -6.32
N GLU A 203 9.47 -3.88 -5.37
CA GLU A 203 9.61 -4.27 -3.99
C GLU A 203 8.70 -5.46 -3.69
N TRP A 204 9.30 -6.51 -3.12
CA TRP A 204 8.63 -7.77 -2.82
C TRP A 204 8.35 -7.87 -1.34
N LEU A 205 7.08 -8.09 -1.03
CA LEU A 205 6.57 -8.38 0.29
C LEU A 205 5.98 -9.78 0.31
N ARG A 206 6.42 -10.60 1.28
CA ARG A 206 5.77 -11.87 1.55
C ARG A 206 4.65 -11.65 2.55
N LEU A 207 3.43 -12.01 2.17
CA LEU A 207 2.22 -11.84 2.96
C LEU A 207 1.66 -13.18 3.43
N ARG A 208 0.75 -13.15 4.40
CA ARG A 208 -0.12 -14.27 4.78
C ARG A 208 -1.57 -13.83 4.69
N ASN A 209 -2.40 -14.69 4.14
CA ASN A 209 -3.86 -14.53 4.20
C ASN A 209 -4.39 -15.02 5.55
N ALA A 210 -5.72 -14.96 5.74
CA ALA A 210 -6.38 -15.44 6.96
C ALA A 210 -6.12 -16.93 7.24
N ASP A 211 -5.97 -17.74 6.19
CA ASP A 211 -5.67 -19.17 6.28
C ASP A 211 -4.18 -19.48 6.43
N PHE A 212 -3.35 -18.46 6.73
CA PHE A 212 -1.91 -18.53 6.87
C PHE A 212 -1.13 -19.00 5.63
N ALA A 213 -1.80 -19.15 4.49
CA ALA A 213 -1.17 -19.49 3.22
C ALA A 213 -0.28 -18.32 2.77
N PRO A 214 1.01 -18.59 2.47
CA PRO A 214 1.92 -17.56 2.02
C PRO A 214 1.57 -17.16 0.59
N TYR A 215 1.33 -15.87 0.41
CA TYR A 215 1.21 -15.23 -0.89
C TYR A 215 2.20 -14.06 -0.94
N GLY A 216 2.37 -13.41 -2.08
CA GLY A 216 3.24 -12.24 -2.13
C GLY A 216 2.56 -11.06 -2.78
N SER A 217 2.98 -9.89 -2.35
CA SER A 217 2.62 -8.61 -2.95
C SER A 217 3.89 -7.97 -3.50
N VAL A 218 3.78 -7.43 -4.70
CA VAL A 218 4.86 -6.78 -5.44
C VAL A 218 4.41 -5.35 -5.72
N TRP A 219 5.21 -4.41 -5.29
CA TRP A 219 4.95 -2.98 -5.42
C TRP A 219 5.96 -2.36 -6.35
N MET A 220 5.51 -1.41 -7.17
CA MET A 220 6.40 -0.71 -8.08
C MET A 220 5.87 0.67 -8.42
N PHE A 221 6.77 1.50 -8.92
CA PHE A 221 6.45 2.79 -9.48
C PHE A 221 6.33 2.71 -10.99
N HIS A 222 5.27 3.29 -11.54
CA HIS A 222 5.25 3.60 -12.96
C HIS A 222 6.16 4.79 -13.23
N THR A 223 7.34 4.55 -13.81
CA THR A 223 8.40 5.55 -14.00
C THR A 223 7.92 6.86 -14.64
N ALA A 224 6.94 6.78 -15.56
CA ALA A 224 6.44 7.97 -16.26
C ALA A 224 5.56 8.88 -15.39
N CYS A 225 4.86 8.37 -14.37
CA CYS A 225 3.94 9.16 -13.56
C CYS A 225 4.20 9.09 -12.05
N GLY A 226 5.16 8.28 -11.60
CA GLY A 226 5.45 8.05 -10.18
C GLY A 226 4.33 7.34 -9.40
N GLY A 227 3.31 6.81 -10.07
CA GLY A 227 2.17 6.18 -9.41
C GLY A 227 2.44 4.73 -9.05
N TRP A 228 1.96 4.30 -7.88
CA TRP A 228 2.17 2.94 -7.36
C TRP A 228 1.25 1.91 -7.99
N ILE A 229 1.82 0.80 -8.45
CA ILE A 229 1.07 -0.36 -8.93
C ILE A 229 1.36 -1.53 -7.99
N GLU A 230 0.30 -2.15 -7.47
CA GLU A 230 0.39 -3.37 -6.66
C GLU A 230 -0.04 -4.58 -7.50
N PHE A 231 0.80 -5.61 -7.48
CA PHE A 231 0.46 -6.94 -7.92
C PHE A 231 0.46 -7.90 -6.73
N GLU A 232 -0.48 -8.80 -6.69
CA GLU A 232 -0.44 -9.93 -5.78
C GLU A 232 -0.28 -11.22 -6.57
N TYR A 233 0.44 -12.17 -5.99
CA TYR A 233 0.47 -13.53 -6.49
C TYR A 233 0.08 -14.53 -5.41
N GLU A 234 -0.71 -15.50 -5.82
CA GLU A 234 -1.10 -16.65 -5.01
C GLU A 234 -0.40 -17.90 -5.54
N ARG A 235 0.11 -18.72 -4.61
CA ARG A 235 0.71 -20.01 -4.94
C ARG A 235 -0.38 -21.07 -4.85
N ASN A 236 -0.69 -21.72 -5.97
CA ASN A 236 -1.64 -22.83 -5.96
C ASN A 236 -0.97 -24.05 -5.30
N GLU A 237 -1.49 -24.50 -4.14
CA GLU A 237 -0.91 -25.59 -3.35
C GLU A 237 -0.87 -26.93 -4.12
N GLY A 238 -1.84 -27.17 -5.01
CA GLY A 238 -1.92 -28.38 -5.82
C GLY A 238 -1.00 -28.40 -7.05
N ASN A 239 -0.42 -27.25 -7.43
CA ASN A 239 0.46 -27.16 -8.59
C ASN A 239 1.55 -26.12 -8.37
N ARG A 240 2.71 -26.57 -7.87
CA ARG A 240 3.89 -25.74 -7.57
C ARG A 240 4.36 -24.86 -8.74
N ARG A 241 3.96 -25.17 -9.98
CA ARG A 241 4.34 -24.43 -11.19
C ARG A 241 3.34 -23.35 -11.61
N ARG A 242 2.11 -23.34 -11.08
CA ARG A 242 1.11 -22.32 -11.41
C ARG A 242 1.06 -21.25 -10.33
N LYS A 243 1.57 -20.07 -10.66
CA LYS A 243 1.39 -18.84 -9.90
C LYS A 243 0.26 -18.06 -10.55
N TRP A 244 -0.73 -17.67 -9.76
CA TRP A 244 -1.78 -16.79 -10.24
C TRP A 244 -1.43 -15.36 -9.85
N TRP A 245 -1.47 -14.44 -10.81
CA TRP A 245 -1.17 -13.03 -10.58
C TRP A 245 -2.43 -12.20 -10.74
N ARG A 246 -2.62 -11.21 -9.88
CA ARG A 246 -3.65 -10.17 -10.02
C ARG A 246 -3.03 -8.81 -9.81
N VAL A 247 -3.50 -7.83 -10.56
CA VAL A 247 -3.23 -6.42 -10.28
C VAL A 247 -4.32 -5.97 -9.31
N THR A 248 -3.92 -5.49 -8.14
CA THR A 248 -4.85 -5.09 -7.10
C THR A 248 -5.03 -3.58 -7.06
N GLN A 249 -4.02 -2.81 -7.48
CA GLN A 249 -4.02 -1.35 -7.34
C GLN A 249 -3.25 -0.64 -8.45
N GLY A 250 -3.65 0.60 -8.74
CA GLY A 250 -2.89 1.55 -9.57
C GLY A 250 -2.85 1.27 -11.06
N ALA A 251 -3.28 0.08 -11.47
CA ALA A 251 -3.48 -0.27 -12.85
C ALA A 251 -4.66 -1.24 -12.99
N LYS A 252 -5.16 -1.40 -14.21
CA LYS A 252 -6.18 -2.40 -14.55
C LYS A 252 -5.65 -3.37 -15.59
N LYS A 253 -5.97 -4.66 -15.46
CA LYS A 253 -5.62 -5.66 -16.49
C LYS A 253 -6.30 -5.32 -17.82
N VAL A 254 -5.59 -5.51 -18.93
CA VAL A 254 -6.10 -5.27 -20.30
C VAL A 254 -6.04 -6.58 -21.10
N GLY A 255 -7.20 -7.11 -21.51
CA GLY A 255 -7.33 -8.23 -22.46
C GLY A 255 -7.63 -9.61 -21.85
N ASN A 256 -8.13 -10.51 -22.71
CA ASN A 256 -8.55 -11.91 -22.45
C ASN A 256 -7.41 -12.92 -22.66
N GLU A 257 -6.27 -12.73 -22.00
CA GLU A 257 -5.24 -13.78 -21.95
C GLU A 257 -5.31 -14.49 -20.59
N ASP A 258 -5.67 -15.77 -20.64
CA ASP A 258 -5.74 -16.69 -19.52
C ASP A 258 -4.43 -16.65 -18.73
N GLY A 259 -4.54 -16.28 -17.47
CA GLY A 259 -3.47 -15.91 -16.53
C GLY A 259 -2.51 -17.03 -16.13
N THR A 260 -2.16 -17.93 -17.04
CA THR A 260 -1.09 -18.91 -16.84
C THR A 260 0.22 -18.37 -17.40
N ILE A 261 1.13 -18.01 -16.50
CA ILE A 261 2.49 -17.61 -16.88
C ILE A 261 3.47 -18.47 -16.10
N VAL A 262 4.37 -19.10 -16.84
CA VAL A 262 5.61 -19.66 -16.34
C VAL A 262 6.57 -18.48 -16.14
N VAL A 263 6.72 -18.02 -14.90
CA VAL A 263 7.73 -17.01 -14.55
C VAL A 263 9.01 -17.77 -14.21
N SER A 264 10.12 -17.42 -14.87
CA SER A 264 11.47 -17.74 -14.39
C SER A 264 11.63 -17.10 -13.00
N THR A 265 11.50 -17.91 -11.96
CA THR A 265 11.77 -17.52 -10.58
C THR A 265 13.22 -17.06 -10.42
N PRO A 266 13.49 -16.01 -9.61
CA PRO A 266 14.79 -15.89 -8.96
C PRO A 266 15.04 -17.23 -8.24
N SER A 267 16.24 -17.79 -8.37
CA SER A 267 16.57 -19.18 -8.03
C SER A 267 15.77 -19.74 -6.84
N GLU A 268 15.09 -20.87 -7.04
CA GLU A 268 14.25 -21.54 -6.04
C GLU A 268 15.00 -21.85 -4.72
N SER A 269 16.34 -21.81 -4.73
CA SER A 269 17.22 -21.95 -3.57
C SER A 269 17.12 -20.84 -2.53
N LEU A 270 16.39 -19.74 -2.78
CA LEU A 270 16.30 -18.57 -1.89
C LEU A 270 14.96 -18.43 -1.15
N TRP A 271 14.08 -19.44 -1.23
CA TRP A 271 12.71 -19.42 -0.71
C TRP A 271 12.40 -20.51 0.33
N LEU A 272 13.41 -21.27 0.76
CA LEU A 272 13.37 -22.19 1.90
C LEU A 272 14.02 -21.53 3.13
#